data_AF-A0A820MHU8-F1
#
_entry.id   AF-A0A820MHU8-F1
#
_cell.length_a   1.000
_cell.length_b   1.000
_cell.length_c   1.000
_cell.angle_alpha   90.00
_cell.angle_beta   90.00
_cell.angle_gamma   90.00
#
_symmetry.space_group_name_H-M   'P 1'
#
loop_
_entity.id
_entity.type
_entity.pdbx_description
1 polymer ?
#
loop_
_entity_poly.entity_id
_entity_poly.type
_entity_poly.pdbx_seq_one_letter_code
_entity_poly.pdbx_strand_id
1 'polypeptide(L)'
;EKKLALQFIGKFCKNFPPEMTKTIEAVIDLCEDEDITIRKQAIKEFPTLVRAATDTLQRVIGVLIQLLQANDTSEVTQVQNSIMTIYHINPKETITGILNEIQRSQEDLLRKRALRFICSRIATLDETDLPKDLEEHLIKACKD
;
A
#
# COMPACT_ATOMS: atom_id res chain seq x y z
N GLU A 1 11.35 -3.22 -21.87
CA GLU A 1 11.91 -4.26 -20.97
C GLU A 1 11.36 -4.17 -19.55
N LYS A 2 11.49 -3.04 -18.84
CA LYS A 2 10.99 -2.87 -17.45
C LYS A 2 9.50 -3.20 -17.24
N LYS A 3 8.60 -2.75 -18.12
CA LYS A 3 7.17 -3.12 -18.08
C LYS A 3 6.93 -4.63 -18.17
N LEU A 4 7.72 -5.31 -19.01
CA LEU A 4 7.62 -6.75 -19.19
C LEU A 4 8.16 -7.49 -17.95
N ALA A 5 9.22 -6.98 -17.32
CA ALA A 5 9.74 -7.49 -16.06
C ALA A 5 8.68 -7.42 -14.93
N LEU A 6 7.97 -6.30 -14.80
CA LEU A 6 6.88 -6.15 -13.82
C LEU A 6 5.76 -7.18 -14.01
N GLN A 7 5.36 -7.42 -15.27
CA GLN A 7 4.36 -8.44 -15.60
C GLN A 7 4.82 -9.86 -15.21
N PHE A 8 6.11 -10.16 -15.32
CA PHE A 8 6.66 -11.44 -14.92
C PHE A 8 6.82 -11.57 -13.40
N ILE A 9 7.21 -10.49 -12.71
CA ILE A 9 7.32 -10.45 -11.25
C ILE A 9 5.99 -10.85 -10.62
N GLY A 10 4.89 -10.17 -10.96
CA GLY A 10 3.58 -10.49 -10.39
C GLY A 10 3.10 -11.91 -10.70
N LYS A 11 3.51 -12.47 -11.84
CA LYS A 11 3.12 -13.82 -12.26
C LYS A 11 3.88 -14.93 -11.53
N PHE A 12 5.16 -14.71 -11.24
CA PHE A 12 6.07 -15.77 -10.78
C PHE A 12 6.55 -15.62 -9.35
N CYS A 13 6.37 -14.47 -8.68
CA CYS A 13 6.88 -14.23 -7.33
C CYS A 13 6.46 -15.32 -6.31
N LYS A 14 5.23 -15.81 -6.41
CA LYS A 14 4.70 -16.91 -5.57
C LYS A 14 5.48 -18.23 -5.66
N ASN A 15 6.25 -18.45 -6.73
CA ASN A 15 7.04 -19.65 -6.92
C ASN A 15 8.44 -19.53 -6.28
N PHE A 16 8.84 -18.34 -5.83
CA PHE A 16 10.15 -18.07 -5.26
C PHE A 16 10.07 -17.33 -3.90
N PRO A 17 9.43 -17.91 -2.86
CA PRO A 17 9.29 -17.25 -1.55
C PRO A 17 10.60 -16.72 -0.93
N PRO A 18 11.75 -17.42 -1.01
CA PRO A 18 13.02 -16.91 -0.46
C PRO A 18 13.53 -15.62 -1.11
N GLU A 19 13.08 -15.32 -2.33
CA GLU A 19 13.52 -14.16 -3.12
C GLU A 19 12.53 -12.98 -3.05
N MET A 20 11.49 -13.08 -2.21
CA MET A 20 10.44 -12.06 -2.09
C MET A 20 10.99 -10.71 -1.62
N THR A 21 11.95 -10.71 -0.69
CA THR A 21 12.62 -9.48 -0.23
C THR A 21 13.28 -8.72 -1.37
N LYS A 22 14.09 -9.41 -2.19
CA LYS A 22 14.76 -8.81 -3.35
C LYS A 22 13.77 -8.37 -4.42
N THR A 23 12.70 -9.15 -4.60
CA THR A 23 11.63 -8.83 -5.54
C THR A 23 10.93 -7.53 -5.15
N ILE A 24 10.63 -7.35 -3.86
CA ILE A 24 10.03 -6.12 -3.34
C ILE A 24 10.97 -4.94 -3.52
N GLU A 25 12.26 -5.10 -3.24
CA GLU A 25 13.28 -4.06 -3.44
C GLU A 25 13.34 -3.60 -4.89
N ALA A 26 13.40 -4.54 -5.84
CA ALA A 26 13.39 -4.21 -7.25
C ALA A 26 12.10 -3.48 -7.69
N VAL A 27 10.94 -3.82 -7.10
CA VAL A 27 9.68 -3.13 -7.39
C VAL A 27 9.65 -1.73 -6.74
N ILE A 28 10.23 -1.56 -5.56
CA ILE A 28 10.40 -0.25 -4.91
C ILE A 28 11.28 0.65 -5.79
N ASP A 29 12.42 0.16 -6.28
CA ASP A 29 13.30 0.93 -7.17
C ASP A 29 12.56 1.39 -8.44
N LEU A 30 11.67 0.55 -8.99
CA LEU A 30 10.84 0.89 -10.15
C LEU A 30 9.74 1.93 -9.84
N CYS A 31 9.41 2.15 -8.57
CA CYS A 31 8.54 3.26 -8.17
C CYS A 31 9.25 4.62 -8.23
N GLU A 32 10.56 4.66 -8.49
CA GLU A 32 11.34 5.89 -8.68
C GLU A 32 11.71 6.14 -10.15
N ASP A 33 11.19 5.31 -11.08
CA ASP A 33 11.47 5.43 -12.51
C ASP A 33 11.01 6.78 -13.09
N GLU A 34 11.75 7.34 -14.04
CA GLU A 34 11.40 8.60 -14.72
C GLU A 34 10.06 8.50 -15.47
N ASP A 35 9.74 7.32 -16.01
CA ASP A 35 8.47 7.05 -16.69
C ASP A 35 7.36 6.74 -15.67
N ILE A 36 6.41 7.67 -15.55
CA ILE A 36 5.23 7.53 -14.70
C ILE A 36 4.41 6.27 -14.97
N THR A 37 4.41 5.79 -16.22
CA THR A 37 3.69 4.56 -16.56
C THR A 37 4.38 3.32 -16.01
N ILE A 38 5.70 3.36 -15.82
CA ILE A 38 6.46 2.31 -15.12
C ILE A 38 6.19 2.38 -13.63
N ARG A 39 6.27 3.57 -13.02
CA ARG A 39 5.98 3.75 -11.59
C ARG A 39 4.59 3.24 -11.22
N LYS A 40 3.57 3.63 -11.98
CA LYS A 40 2.19 3.17 -11.78
C LYS A 40 2.03 1.67 -11.94
N GLN A 41 2.76 1.06 -12.88
CA GLN A 41 2.75 -0.39 -13.02
C GLN A 41 3.42 -1.07 -11.82
N ALA A 42 4.54 -0.55 -11.32
CA ALA A 42 5.21 -1.07 -10.13
C ALA A 42 4.30 -1.00 -8.89
N ILE A 43 3.65 0.15 -8.68
CA ILE A 43 2.66 0.35 -7.60
C ILE A 43 1.53 -0.68 -7.66
N LYS A 44 1.12 -1.09 -8.87
CA LYS A 44 0.04 -2.06 -9.09
C LYS A 44 0.47 -3.51 -8.78
N GLU A 45 1.77 -3.81 -8.71
CA GLU A 45 2.26 -5.15 -8.38
C GLU A 45 2.25 -5.42 -6.87
N PHE A 46 2.33 -4.39 -6.02
CA PHE A 46 2.39 -4.55 -4.57
C PHE A 46 1.29 -5.45 -3.96
N PRO A 47 0.00 -5.32 -4.33
CA PRO A 47 -1.02 -6.23 -3.81
C PRO A 47 -0.76 -7.70 -4.17
N THR A 48 -0.19 -7.96 -5.35
CA THR A 48 0.17 -9.33 -5.77
C THR A 48 1.34 -9.87 -4.95
N LEU A 49 2.32 -9.03 -4.63
CA LEU A 49 3.43 -9.40 -3.75
C LEU A 49 2.94 -9.73 -2.34
N VAL A 50 2.05 -8.91 -1.78
CA VAL A 50 1.45 -9.15 -0.45
C VAL A 50 0.63 -10.44 -0.42
N ARG A 51 -0.10 -10.78 -1.49
CA ARG A 51 -0.80 -12.09 -1.57
C ARG A 51 0.17 -13.27 -1.59
N ALA A 52 1.33 -13.11 -2.22
CA ALA A 52 2.34 -14.16 -2.31
C ALA A 52 3.10 -14.35 -0.99
N ALA A 53 3.30 -13.28 -0.22
CA ALA A 53 4.01 -13.28 1.05
C ALA A 53 3.40 -12.23 1.99
N THR A 54 2.48 -12.66 2.87
CA THR A 54 1.68 -11.76 3.71
C THR A 54 2.49 -11.07 4.81
N ASP A 55 3.64 -11.64 5.19
CA ASP A 55 4.63 -11.06 6.10
C ASP A 55 5.26 -9.76 5.55
N THR A 56 5.15 -9.53 4.24
CA THR A 56 5.67 -8.32 3.59
C THR A 56 4.71 -7.11 3.67
N LEU A 57 3.48 -7.32 4.16
CA LEU A 57 2.42 -6.31 4.17
C LEU A 57 2.86 -5.00 4.81
N GLN A 58 3.45 -5.05 6.02
CA GLN A 58 3.83 -3.84 6.75
C GLN A 58 4.88 -3.01 6.01
N ARG A 59 5.86 -3.68 5.39
CA ARG A 59 6.87 -3.02 4.53
C ARG A 59 6.22 -2.35 3.32
N VAL A 60 5.31 -3.05 2.65
CA VAL A 60 4.61 -2.55 1.46
C VAL A 60 3.70 -1.36 1.80
N ILE A 61 2.98 -1.41 2.93
CA ILE A 61 2.16 -0.28 3.39
C ILE A 61 3.03 0.94 3.67
N GLY A 62 4.18 0.79 4.32
CA GLY A 62 5.11 1.90 4.53
C GLY A 62 5.52 2.60 3.23
N VAL A 63 5.86 1.83 2.19
CA VAL A 63 6.20 2.38 0.86
C VAL A 63 4.99 3.08 0.23
N LEU A 64 3.83 2.44 0.21
CA LEU A 64 2.63 3.01 -0.41
C LEU A 64 2.19 4.31 0.29
N ILE A 65 2.34 4.41 1.61
CA ILE A 65 2.04 5.64 2.35
C ILE A 65 2.99 6.78 1.97
N GLN A 66 4.28 6.50 1.78
CA GLN A 66 5.22 7.50 1.27
C GLN A 66 4.81 7.97 -0.14
N LEU A 67 4.39 7.04 -1.00
CA LEU A 67 3.96 7.35 -2.38
C LEU A 67 2.65 8.15 -2.46
N LEU A 68 1.85 8.25 -1.38
CA LEU A 68 0.70 9.18 -1.33
C LEU A 68 1.10 10.67 -1.42
N GLN A 69 2.38 10.97 -1.23
CA GLN A 69 2.95 12.31 -1.35
C GLN A 69 3.28 12.70 -2.80
N ALA A 70 3.11 11.80 -3.77
CA ALA A 70 3.37 12.09 -5.18
C ALA A 70 2.57 13.29 -5.70
N ASN A 71 3.19 14.05 -6.62
CA ASN A 71 2.59 15.24 -7.23
C ASN A 71 1.54 14.88 -8.29
N ASP A 72 1.75 13.77 -9.02
CA ASP A 72 0.82 13.34 -10.06
C ASP A 72 -0.43 12.69 -9.46
N THR A 73 -1.60 13.23 -9.81
CA THR A 73 -2.88 12.76 -9.25
C THR A 73 -3.24 11.35 -9.71
N SER A 74 -2.85 10.97 -10.93
CA SER A 74 -3.12 9.64 -11.48
C SER A 74 -2.25 8.55 -10.81
N GLU A 75 -1.04 8.92 -10.40
CA GLU A 75 -0.14 8.10 -9.60
C GLU A 75 -0.67 7.92 -8.17
N VAL A 76 -1.06 9.02 -7.50
CA VAL A 76 -1.70 8.96 -6.16
C VAL A 76 -2.95 8.09 -6.19
N THR A 77 -3.78 8.21 -7.24
CA THR A 77 -4.97 7.36 -7.41
C THR A 77 -4.60 5.88 -7.50
N GLN A 78 -3.52 5.55 -8.22
CA GLN A 78 -3.02 4.17 -8.31
C GLN A 78 -2.52 3.65 -6.95
N VAL A 79 -1.83 4.47 -6.16
CA VAL A 79 -1.41 4.14 -4.79
C VAL A 79 -2.62 3.81 -3.93
N GLN A 80 -3.63 4.69 -3.92
CA GLN A 80 -4.86 4.49 -3.14
C GLN A 80 -5.58 3.19 -3.53
N ASN A 81 -5.67 2.88 -4.82
CA ASN A 81 -6.27 1.64 -5.30
C ASN A 81 -5.47 0.40 -4.88
N SER A 82 -4.13 0.48 -4.88
CA SER A 82 -3.28 -0.61 -4.39
C SER A 82 -3.44 -0.83 -2.88
N ILE A 83 -3.49 0.24 -2.08
CA ILE A 83 -3.77 0.14 -0.63
C ILE A 83 -5.15 -0.49 -0.39
N MET A 84 -6.19 -0.06 -1.12
CA MET A 84 -7.51 -0.69 -1.00
C MET A 84 -7.50 -2.16 -1.41
N THR A 85 -6.73 -2.55 -2.42
CA THR A 85 -6.60 -3.97 -2.78
C THR A 85 -5.94 -4.77 -1.65
N ILE A 86 -4.96 -4.19 -0.95
CA ILE A 86 -4.30 -4.81 0.21
C ILE A 86 -5.24 -4.86 1.42
N TYR A 87 -6.04 -3.81 1.62
CA TYR A 87 -7.07 -3.77 2.65
C TYR A 87 -8.01 -4.98 2.55
N HIS A 88 -8.52 -5.31 1.36
CA HIS A 88 -9.39 -6.49 1.19
C HIS A 88 -8.66 -7.84 1.39
N ILE A 89 -7.32 -7.87 1.42
CA ILE A 89 -6.56 -9.08 1.77
C ILE A 89 -6.48 -9.21 3.29
N ASN A 90 -6.11 -8.14 3.98
CA ASN A 90 -5.98 -8.12 5.43
C ASN A 90 -6.34 -6.72 5.99
N PRO A 91 -7.63 -6.48 6.30
CA PRO A 91 -8.12 -5.15 6.64
C PRO A 91 -7.48 -4.58 7.91
N LYS A 92 -7.39 -5.41 8.96
CA LYS A 92 -6.86 -5.01 10.27
C LYS A 92 -5.38 -4.68 10.24
N GLU A 93 -4.56 -5.50 9.61
CA GLU A 93 -3.12 -5.24 9.47
C GLU A 93 -2.86 -4.02 8.58
N THR A 94 -3.69 -3.81 7.55
CA THR A 94 -3.59 -2.62 6.69
C THR A 94 -3.88 -1.34 7.47
N ILE A 95 -4.98 -1.28 8.21
CA ILE A 95 -5.30 -0.10 9.06
C ILE A 95 -4.17 0.15 10.07
N THR A 96 -3.73 -0.91 10.75
CA THR A 96 -2.64 -0.82 11.75
C THR A 96 -1.36 -0.27 11.13
N GLY A 97 -0.98 -0.77 9.95
CA GLY A 97 0.19 -0.29 9.21
C GLY A 97 0.09 1.19 8.87
N ILE A 98 -1.06 1.64 8.34
CA ILE A 98 -1.25 3.05 7.98
C ILE A 98 -1.16 3.95 9.22
N LEU A 99 -1.76 3.55 10.34
CA LEU A 99 -1.73 4.32 11.59
C LEU A 99 -0.32 4.38 12.20
N ASN A 100 0.43 3.28 12.16
CA ASN A 100 1.82 3.25 12.58
C ASN A 100 2.68 4.22 11.75
N GLU A 101 2.47 4.30 10.43
CA GLU A 101 3.15 5.28 9.57
C GLU A 101 2.82 6.72 9.99
N ILE A 102 1.55 7.00 10.27
CA ILE A 102 1.10 8.34 10.72
C ILE A 102 1.73 8.71 12.06
N GLN A 103 1.72 7.78 13.03
CA GLN A 103 2.24 8.01 14.37
C GLN A 103 3.76 8.21 14.39
N ARG A 104 4.52 7.42 13.62
CA ARG A 104 6.00 7.53 13.61
C ARG A 104 6.54 8.66 12.74
N SER A 105 5.77 9.10 11.74
CA SER A 105 6.25 10.09 10.79
C SER A 105 6.31 11.50 11.40
N GLN A 106 7.43 12.18 11.18
CA GLN A 106 7.59 13.60 11.49
C GLN A 106 7.19 14.50 10.31
N GLU A 107 6.83 13.92 9.15
CA GLU A 107 6.48 14.65 7.94
C GLU A 107 4.98 15.02 7.94
N ASP A 108 4.69 16.31 8.05
CA ASP A 108 3.31 16.83 8.04
C ASP A 108 2.54 16.45 6.78
N LEU A 109 3.22 16.47 5.62
CA LEU A 109 2.59 16.13 4.35
C LEU A 109 2.17 14.67 4.32
N LEU A 110 3.04 13.75 4.70
CA LEU A 110 2.73 12.31 4.80
C LEU A 110 1.54 12.08 5.72
N ARG A 111 1.59 12.60 6.95
CA ARG A 111 0.51 12.45 7.94
C ARG A 111 -0.81 12.97 7.39
N LYS A 112 -0.82 14.16 6.78
CA LYS A 112 -2.01 14.76 6.16
C LYS A 112 -2.57 13.91 5.01
N ARG A 113 -1.70 13.37 4.15
CA ARG A 113 -2.11 12.54 2.99
C ARG A 113 -2.68 11.20 3.43
N ALA A 114 -2.05 10.55 4.40
CA ALA A 114 -2.50 9.28 4.97
C ALA A 114 -3.83 9.43 5.74
N LEU A 115 -3.97 10.45 6.60
CA LEU A 115 -5.23 10.76 7.28
C LEU A 115 -6.36 11.02 6.28
N ARG A 116 -6.09 11.83 5.25
CA ARG A 116 -7.08 12.08 4.20
C ARG A 116 -7.49 10.80 3.47
N PHE A 117 -6.54 9.88 3.22
CA PHE A 117 -6.87 8.58 2.63
C PHE A 117 -7.82 7.78 3.53
N ILE A 118 -7.53 7.66 4.84
CA ILE A 118 -8.42 6.99 5.80
C ILE A 118 -9.82 7.62 5.74
N CYS A 119 -9.92 8.95 5.90
CA CYS A 119 -11.20 9.64 5.96
C CYS A 119 -12.02 9.55 4.66
N SER A 120 -11.37 9.42 3.49
CA SER A 120 -12.06 9.44 2.19
C SER A 120 -12.25 8.08 1.55
N ARG A 121 -11.59 7.03 2.05
CA ARG A 121 -11.59 5.70 1.42
C ARG A 121 -11.93 4.57 2.38
N ILE A 122 -11.53 4.67 3.66
CA ILE A 122 -11.80 3.63 4.67
C ILE A 122 -13.02 4.02 5.51
N ALA A 123 -13.05 5.23 6.06
CA ALA A 123 -14.15 5.68 6.92
C ALA A 123 -15.49 5.90 6.18
N THR A 124 -15.48 5.78 4.85
CA THR A 124 -16.67 5.89 3.98
C THR A 124 -17.22 4.53 3.56
N LEU A 125 -16.58 3.43 3.97
CA LEU A 125 -17.05 2.08 3.68
C LEU A 125 -18.33 1.78 4.46
N ASP A 126 -19.13 0.87 3.95
CA ASP A 126 -20.32 0.38 4.64
C ASP A 126 -19.98 -0.70 5.68
N GLU A 127 -20.98 -1.18 6.42
CA GLU A 127 -20.80 -2.20 7.46
C GLU A 127 -20.31 -3.56 6.91
N THR A 128 -20.45 -3.81 5.60
CA THR A 128 -19.93 -5.03 4.95
C THR A 128 -18.42 -4.99 4.88
N ASP A 129 -17.87 -3.86 4.44
CA ASP A 129 -16.43 -3.69 4.20
C ASP A 129 -15.68 -3.11 5.42
N LEU A 130 -16.37 -2.39 6.31
CA LEU A 130 -15.87 -1.90 7.59
C LEU A 130 -16.82 -2.34 8.73
N PRO A 131 -16.73 -3.61 9.17
CA PRO A 131 -17.54 -4.10 10.28
C PRO A 131 -17.18 -3.41 11.59
N LYS A 132 -18.12 -3.44 12.55
CA LYS A 132 -18.02 -2.70 13.82
C LYS A 132 -16.73 -2.95 14.60
N ASP A 133 -16.22 -4.19 14.62
CA ASP A 133 -14.97 -4.53 15.32
C ASP A 133 -13.74 -3.85 14.69
N LEU A 134 -13.75 -3.69 13.37
CA LEU A 134 -12.70 -3.00 12.64
C LEU A 134 -12.81 -1.48 12.74
N GLU A 135 -14.03 -0.96 12.76
CA GLU A 135 -14.31 0.44 13.05
C GLU A 135 -13.83 0.81 14.46
N GLU A 136 -14.13 -0.01 15.46
CA GLU A 136 -13.65 0.16 16.84
C GLU A 136 -12.11 0.12 16.91
N HIS A 137 -11.47 -0.78 16.17
CA HIS A 137 -10.01 -0.84 16.06
C HIS A 137 -9.43 0.46 15.49
N LEU A 138 -10.03 1.01 14.43
CA LEU A 138 -9.63 2.28 13.83
C LEU A 138 -9.78 3.44 14.83
N ILE A 139 -10.92 3.52 15.53
CA ILE A 139 -11.21 4.59 16.50
C ILE A 139 -10.24 4.51 17.68
N LYS A 140 -9.99 3.32 18.21
CA LYS A 140 -9.08 3.11 19.33
C LYS A 140 -7.66 3.58 18.98
N ALA A 141 -7.15 3.12 17.84
CA ALA A 141 -5.80 3.45 17.41
C ALA A 141 -5.61 4.93 17.00
N CYS A 142 -6.70 5.70 16.80
CA CYS A 142 -6.61 7.15 16.63
C CYS A 142 -6.59 7.94 17.96
N LYS A 143 -6.92 7.30 19.09
CA LYS A 143 -6.92 7.93 20.43
C LYS A 143 -5.61 7.76 21.19
N ASP A 144 -4.79 6.80 20.75
CA ASP A 144 -3.47 6.47 21.28
C ASP A 144 -2.37 7.29 20.57
#